data_AF-A0A6V7K4W8-F1
#
_entry.id   AF-A0A6V7K4W8-F1
#
_cell.length_a   1.000
_cell.length_b   1.000
_cell.length_c   1.000
_cell.angle_alpha   90.00
_cell.angle_beta   90.00
_cell.angle_gamma   90.00
#
_symmetry.space_group_name_H-M   'P 1'
#
loop_
_entity.id
_entity.type
_entity.pdbx_description
1 polymer ?
#
loop_
_entity_poly.entity_id
_entity_poly.type
_entity_poly.pdbx_seq_one_letter_code
_entity_poly.pdbx_strand_id
1 'polypeptide(L)' 'VVYDLTRPSGHKVVNVDIRCGDCKIPEYEPIDKFKFYNVLTIDFLRSGGDNFTMFEPYNWMPL' A
#
# COMPACT_ATOMS: atom_id res chain seq x y z
N VAL A 1 -0.41 -1.62 10.03
CA VAL A 1 -0.82 -0.20 9.90
C VAL A 1 -1.44 0.26 11.20
N VAL A 2 -1.11 1.46 11.65
CA VAL A 2 -1.68 2.10 12.83
C VAL A 2 -2.45 3.35 12.41
N TYR A 3 -3.68 3.48 12.90
CA TYR A 3 -4.55 4.63 12.62
C TYR A 3 -4.83 5.44 13.88
N ASP A 4 -4.90 6.76 13.72
CA ASP A 4 -5.53 7.67 14.66
C ASP A 4 -6.77 8.28 13.99
N LEU A 5 -7.95 7.87 14.45
CA LEU A 5 -9.22 8.27 13.85
C LEU A 5 -9.66 9.69 14.20
N THR A 6 -9.00 10.32 15.18
CA THR A 6 -9.27 11.71 15.57
C THR A 6 -8.68 12.73 14.58
N ARG A 7 -7.71 12.30 13.76
CA ARG A 7 -7.05 13.13 12.74
C ARG A 7 -7.97 13.39 11.54
N PRO A 8 -7.78 14.53 10.83
CA PRO A 8 -8.59 14.87 9.67
C PRO A 8 -8.47 13.84 8.54
N SER A 9 -9.43 13.88 7.61
CA SER A 9 -9.40 13.02 6.41
C SER A 9 -8.06 13.15 5.68
N GLY A 10 -7.56 12.03 5.16
CA GLY A 10 -6.22 11.93 4.54
C GLY A 10 -5.04 11.82 5.52
N HIS A 11 -5.23 12.04 6.82
CA HIS A 11 -4.13 12.07 7.81
C HIS A 11 -4.27 11.03 8.93
N LYS A 12 -5.17 10.05 8.77
CA LYS A 12 -5.47 9.06 9.82
C LYS A 12 -4.40 7.98 9.96
N VAL A 13 -3.59 7.73 8.93
CA VAL A 13 -2.47 6.77 9.00
C VAL A 13 -1.31 7.42 9.77
N VAL A 14 -0.95 6.86 10.92
CA VAL A 14 0.18 7.35 11.75
C VAL A 14 1.42 6.48 11.63
N ASN A 15 1.27 5.18 11.34
CA ASN A 15 2.40 4.30 11.05
C ASN A 15 2.03 3.19 10.04
N VAL A 16 2.99 2.81 9.20
CA VAL A 16 2.87 1.67 8.29
C VAL A 16 4.20 0.92 8.30
N ASP A 17 4.17 -0.28 8.90
CA ASP A 17 5.25 -1.25 8.75
C ASP A 17 4.82 -2.31 7.74
N ILE A 18 5.76 -2.71 6.89
CA ILE A 18 5.58 -3.69 5.83
C ILE A 18 6.52 -4.87 6.07
N ARG A 19 6.14 -6.05 5.58
CA ARG A 19 7.04 -7.20 5.57
C ARG A 19 8.10 -7.00 4.48
N CYS A 20 9.38 -7.12 4.82
CA CYS A 20 10.45 -7.02 3.84
C CYS A 20 10.29 -8.10 2.75
N GLY A 21 10.47 -7.69 1.49
CA GLY A 21 10.48 -8.60 0.33
C GLY A 21 11.89 -9.05 -0.08
N ASP A 22 12.91 -8.30 0.30
CA ASP A 22 14.32 -8.53 -0.04
C ASP A 22 15.15 -8.80 1.23
N CYS A 23 14.82 -9.89 1.91
CA CYS A 23 15.41 -10.28 3.19
C CYS A 23 15.34 -11.81 3.35
N LYS A 24 16.32 -12.40 4.06
CA LYS A 24 16.36 -13.86 4.29
C LYS A 24 15.35 -14.31 5.34
N ILE A 25 15.19 -13.53 6.40
CA ILE A 25 14.23 -13.77 7.47
C ILE A 25 13.23 -12.62 7.42
N PRO A 26 11.94 -12.91 7.23
CA PRO A 26 10.94 -11.86 7.17
C PRO A 26 10.83 -11.06 8.47
N GLU A 27 10.97 -9.76 8.35
CA GLU A 27 10.76 -8.79 9.41
C GLU A 27 9.88 -7.64 8.93
N TYR A 28 9.34 -6.89 9.89
CA TYR A 28 8.55 -5.70 9.62
C TYR A 28 9.43 -4.46 9.69
N GLU A 29 9.44 -3.68 8.62
CA GLU A 29 10.19 -2.43 8.49
C GLU A 29 9.25 -1.26 8.18
N PRO A 30 9.56 -0.03 8.62
CA PRO A 30 8.80 1.15 8.22
C PRO A 30 8.81 1.32 6.70
N ILE A 31 7.66 1.72 6.13
CA ILE A 31 7.57 1.95 4.69
C ILE A 31 8.46 3.13 4.24
N ASP A 32 9.22 2.93 3.16
CA ASP A 32 9.93 3.99 2.46
C ASP A 32 9.04 4.53 1.34
N LYS A 33 8.71 5.83 1.40
CA LYS A 33 7.80 6.48 0.44
C LYS A 33 8.35 6.54 -0.98
N PHE A 34 9.64 6.32 -1.18
CA PHE A 34 10.30 6.41 -2.49
C PHE A 34 10.73 5.04 -3.05
N LYS A 35 10.42 3.95 -2.35
CA LYS A 35 10.71 2.57 -2.78
C LYS A 35 9.49 1.95 -3.48
N PHE A 36 9.75 1.12 -4.48
CA PHE A 36 8.72 0.31 -5.13
C PHE A 36 8.43 -0.96 -4.33
N TYR A 37 7.15 -1.30 -4.21
CA TYR A 37 6.69 -2.49 -3.50
C TYR A 37 5.71 -3.29 -4.34
N ASN A 38 5.86 -4.61 -4.29
CA ASN A 38 4.89 -5.53 -4.87
C ASN A 38 3.75 -5.74 -3.87
N VAL A 39 2.52 -5.44 -4.29
CA VAL A 39 1.32 -5.59 -3.47
C VAL A 39 0.37 -6.55 -4.17
N LEU A 40 0.01 -7.63 -3.49
CA LEU A 40 -1.06 -8.52 -3.95
C LEU A 40 -2.41 -7.87 -3.62
N THR A 41 -3.26 -7.71 -4.63
CA THR A 41 -4.62 -7.17 -4.49
C THR A 41 -5.58 -7.86 -5.46
N ILE A 42 -6.88 -7.56 -5.35
CA ILE A 42 -7.92 -8.07 -6.26
C ILE A 42 -8.11 -7.15 -7.47
N ASP A 43 -8.60 -7.70 -8.58
CA ASP A 43 -8.76 -6.98 -9.84
C ASP A 43 -9.71 -5.77 -9.74
N PHE A 44 -10.76 -5.87 -8.92
CA PHE A 44 -11.68 -4.77 -8.65
C PHE A 44 -10.97 -3.53 -8.09
N LEU A 45 -10.08 -3.69 -7.11
CA LEU A 45 -9.33 -2.59 -6.51
C LEU A 45 -8.22 -2.08 -7.45
N ARG A 46 -7.53 -3.01 -8.14
CA ARG A 46 -6.52 -2.68 -9.16
C ARG A 46 -7.11 -1.76 -10.24
N SER A 47 -8.34 -2.05 -10.65
CA SER A 47 -9.06 -1.30 -11.68
C SER A 47 -9.79 -0.05 -11.17
N GLY A 48 -9.53 0.41 -9.94
CA GLY A 48 -10.09 1.66 -9.41
C GLY A 48 -11.42 1.55 -8.66
N GLY A 49 -11.91 0.33 -8.41
CA GLY A 49 -13.12 0.09 -7.60
C GLY A 49 -13.06 0.74 -6.22
N ASP A 50 -14.22 1.04 -5.64
CA ASP A 50 -14.35 1.76 -4.35
C ASP A 50 -13.56 3.09 -4.25
N ASN A 51 -13.37 3.76 -5.39
CA ASN A 51 -12.63 5.02 -5.50
C ASN A 51 -11.12 4.89 -5.18
N PHE A 52 -10.55 3.69 -5.31
CA PHE A 52 -9.10 3.46 -5.28
C PHE A 52 -8.44 3.82 -6.62
N THR A 53 -8.76 5.00 -7.15
CA THR A 53 -8.31 5.49 -8.47
C THR A 53 -6.79 5.67 -8.55
N MET A 54 -6.08 5.70 -7.42
CA MET A 54 -4.61 5.73 -7.38
C MET A 54 -3.97 4.47 -7.99
N PHE A 55 -4.69 3.35 -8.12
CA PHE A 55 -4.19 2.11 -8.73
C PHE A 55 -4.44 2.01 -10.23
N GLU A 56 -5.39 2.76 -10.79
CA GLU A 56 -5.74 2.72 -12.23
C GLU A 56 -4.56 2.99 -13.18
N PRO A 57 -3.63 3.94 -12.89
CA PRO A 57 -2.50 4.20 -13.77
C PRO A 57 -1.56 3.00 -13.95
N TYR A 58 -1.69 1.95 -13.14
CA TYR A 58 -0.88 0.72 -13.21
C TYR A 58 -1.61 -0.44 -13.90
N ASN A 59 -2.76 -0.18 -14.54
CA ASN A 59 -3.55 -1.20 -15.24
C ASN A 59 -2.85 -1.85 -16.46
N TRP A 60 -1.71 -1.31 -16.90
CA TRP A 60 -0.94 -1.78 -18.05
C TRP A 60 0.15 -2.80 -17.70
N MET A 61 0.36 -3.15 -16.43
CA MET A 61 1.23 -4.27 -16.07
C MET A 61 0.44 -5.58 -16.24
N PRO A 62 0.70 -6.40 -17.28
CA PRO A 62 0.10 -7.72 -17.36
C PRO A 62 0.69 -8.59 -16.24
N LEU A 63 -0.16 -9.46 -15.67
CA LEU A 63 0.26 -10.53 -14.77
C LEU A 63 1.22 -11.50 -15.47
#